data_AF-A0A6A4VCV1-F1
#
_entry.id   AF-A0A6A4VCV1-F1
#
_cell.length_a   1.000
_cell.length_b   1.000
_cell.length_c   1.000
_cell.angle_alpha   90.00
_cell.angle_beta   90.00
_cell.angle_gamma   90.00
#
_symmetry.space_group_name_H-M   'P 1'
#
loop_
_entity.id
_entity.type
_entity.pdbx_description
1 polymer ?
#
loop_
_entity_poly.entity_id
_entity_poly.type
_entity_poly.pdbx_seq_one_letter_code
_entity_poly.pdbx_strand_id
1 'polypeptide(L)'
;MASGRAVSVLFLLALAVKGQQPFIFSPQQTSARQPFQSSVSRGTRPLDLRHQGAVHARQTHFGQQQQVQVVPQQQQQQQQQQQQRQQQQQQAQQAHPVPQAQAQVATTPAPARPEPTTERQSSRRKSKSSRKSSSSASPQPEPAATDQCQPSAAQLSALLAPRLEVAVRRALAAHKCGDPAALPGTQQPCDLRPAPLSQHSAPHREPAVRACAQSCLQLRDDEDPLPDGIYWLTGLPVPVYCDFTHDGGGWTLLLTAVSKDGWDLLSVLARNRRSPSMTDNYSILRYADTIKNLSDTDRFAYRIETQAETGRQRWGGVWLAPRYYSFVDETGAQTDVRLVRRFDRWTYKDLGIEQRMPWLRIQGGDTTVLTTSDALGANWWGTLVTHKLETTTNYRHSPWISPEALNSGTVLYWMREEEM
;
A
#
# COMPACT_ATOMS: atom_id res chain seq x y z
N MET A 1 -20.67 -73.40 13.41
CA MET A 1 -19.21 -73.32 13.15
C MET A 1 -18.90 -74.33 12.06
N ALA A 2 -18.69 -73.86 10.83
CA ALA A 2 -18.55 -74.73 9.67
C ALA A 2 -17.47 -74.18 8.75
N SER A 3 -16.55 -75.09 8.36
CA SER A 3 -15.95 -75.26 7.03
C SER A 3 -15.34 -74.02 6.36
N GLY A 4 -14.09 -73.98 5.91
CA GLY A 4 -13.18 -75.07 5.57
C GLY A 4 -12.38 -74.70 4.32
N ARG A 5 -11.18 -75.29 4.24
CA ARG A 5 -10.32 -75.53 3.07
C ARG A 5 -9.37 -74.43 2.58
N ALA A 6 -8.14 -74.92 2.45
CA ALA A 6 -6.90 -74.34 1.97
C ALA A 6 -6.80 -74.27 0.44
N VAL A 7 -5.73 -73.61 -0.03
CA VAL A 7 -4.83 -73.86 -1.20
C VAL A 7 -4.27 -72.48 -1.59
N SER A 8 -3.00 -72.13 -1.29
CA SER A 8 -1.73 -72.40 -2.00
C SER A 8 -1.60 -71.75 -3.39
N VAL A 9 -0.36 -71.47 -3.81
CA VAL A 9 0.13 -70.99 -5.14
C VAL A 9 0.22 -69.46 -5.29
N LEU A 10 1.25 -68.84 -5.88
CA LEU A 10 2.68 -69.08 -6.12
C LEU A 10 3.20 -67.78 -6.78
N PHE A 11 4.49 -67.52 -6.64
CA PHE A 11 5.36 -66.60 -7.39
C PHE A 11 4.93 -66.22 -8.83
N LEU A 12 5.22 -64.98 -9.26
CA LEU A 12 6.21 -64.72 -10.32
C LEU A 12 6.51 -63.24 -10.59
N LEU A 13 7.77 -63.03 -10.95
CA LEU A 13 8.49 -61.83 -11.35
C LEU A 13 8.05 -61.28 -12.72
N ALA A 14 8.26 -59.95 -12.86
CA ALA A 14 8.81 -59.17 -13.99
C ALA A 14 8.49 -59.55 -15.44
N LEU A 15 8.14 -58.54 -16.26
CA LEU A 15 8.76 -58.33 -17.59
C LEU A 15 8.50 -56.92 -18.13
N ALA A 16 9.58 -56.30 -18.57
CA ALA A 16 9.62 -55.08 -19.38
C ALA A 16 9.53 -55.43 -20.87
N VAL A 17 8.84 -54.59 -21.66
CA VAL A 17 8.94 -54.51 -23.14
C VAL A 17 8.75 -53.03 -23.51
N LYS A 18 9.81 -52.28 -23.83
CA LYS A 18 10.40 -52.01 -25.16
C LYS A 18 9.44 -51.42 -26.22
N GLY A 19 9.62 -50.11 -26.46
CA GLY A 19 9.91 -49.55 -27.79
C GLY A 19 8.75 -49.01 -28.64
N GLN A 20 8.71 -47.68 -28.85
CA GLN A 20 8.95 -47.01 -30.14
C GLN A 20 8.59 -45.51 -30.05
N GLN A 21 9.55 -44.65 -30.39
CA GLN A 21 9.38 -43.24 -30.74
C GLN A 21 9.09 -43.12 -32.24
N PRO A 22 8.54 -41.97 -32.69
CA PRO A 22 9.38 -41.14 -33.55
C PRO A 22 9.32 -39.61 -33.31
N PHE A 23 10.50 -39.00 -33.42
CA PHE A 23 10.86 -37.70 -34.04
C PHE A 23 10.31 -36.36 -33.50
N ILE A 24 11.09 -35.80 -32.57
CA ILE A 24 11.81 -34.51 -32.54
C ILE A 24 11.53 -33.47 -33.65
N PHE A 25 11.24 -32.23 -33.22
CA PHE A 25 11.93 -31.02 -33.71
C PHE A 25 12.23 -30.08 -32.52
N SER A 26 13.52 -29.76 -32.33
CA SER A 26 14.01 -28.73 -31.41
C SER A 26 15.23 -28.07 -32.08
N PRO A 27 15.32 -26.73 -32.20
CA PRO A 27 16.53 -26.09 -32.68
C PRO A 27 17.52 -25.81 -31.54
N GLN A 28 18.79 -26.03 -31.89
CA GLN A 28 19.98 -26.03 -31.07
C GLN A 28 20.33 -24.65 -30.45
N GLN A 29 20.87 -24.68 -29.23
CA GLN A 29 22.00 -23.83 -28.86
C GLN A 29 23.08 -24.73 -28.24
N THR A 30 24.24 -24.79 -28.91
CA THR A 30 25.42 -25.52 -28.49
C THR A 30 26.21 -24.71 -27.46
N SER A 31 26.52 -25.37 -26.35
CA SER A 31 27.51 -25.01 -25.35
C SER A 31 28.87 -25.58 -25.74
N ALA A 32 29.97 -24.93 -25.37
CA ALA A 32 31.13 -25.66 -24.85
C ALA A 32 32.12 -24.73 -24.13
N ARG A 33 32.58 -25.19 -22.96
CA ARG A 33 33.55 -24.58 -22.07
C ARG A 33 34.69 -25.61 -21.84
N GLN A 34 35.93 -25.10 -21.79
CA GLN A 34 37.14 -25.63 -21.10
C GLN A 34 37.94 -26.82 -21.72
N PRO A 35 39.11 -27.21 -21.13
CA PRO A 35 40.42 -26.51 -21.08
C PRO A 35 41.58 -27.47 -21.49
N PHE A 36 42.86 -27.02 -21.58
CA PHE A 36 44.07 -27.79 -21.14
C PHE A 36 45.40 -27.01 -21.35
N GLN A 37 46.45 -27.55 -20.73
CA GLN A 37 47.68 -26.93 -20.24
C GLN A 37 48.90 -26.85 -21.20
N SER A 38 49.88 -26.06 -20.74
CA SER A 38 51.35 -26.25 -20.74
C SER A 38 52.17 -26.17 -22.03
N SER A 39 53.13 -25.24 -22.04
CA SER A 39 54.56 -25.57 -22.23
C SER A 39 55.47 -24.38 -21.92
N VAL A 40 56.49 -24.65 -21.11
CA VAL A 40 57.66 -23.81 -20.80
C VAL A 40 58.68 -23.92 -21.93
N SER A 41 59.35 -22.83 -22.32
CA SER A 41 60.79 -22.89 -22.63
C SER A 41 61.49 -21.53 -22.59
N ARG A 42 62.77 -21.59 -22.23
CA ARG A 42 63.74 -20.54 -21.90
C ARG A 42 64.32 -19.85 -23.14
N GLY A 43 64.90 -18.64 -22.97
CA GLY A 43 65.95 -18.17 -23.88
C GLY A 43 66.28 -16.67 -23.84
N THR A 44 67.23 -16.28 -22.99
CA THR A 44 68.39 -15.36 -23.23
C THR A 44 68.23 -14.02 -23.99
N ARG A 45 68.74 -12.95 -23.33
CA ARG A 45 69.11 -11.58 -23.79
C ARG A 45 70.27 -11.58 -24.83
N PRO A 46 70.92 -10.44 -25.23
CA PRO A 46 70.57 -8.99 -25.34
C PRO A 46 71.01 -8.35 -26.70
N LEU A 47 71.02 -6.99 -26.79
CA LEU A 47 71.69 -6.08 -27.76
C LEU A 47 70.81 -5.66 -28.96
N ASP A 48 70.74 -4.42 -29.47
CA ASP A 48 71.45 -3.17 -29.18
C ASP A 48 70.72 -1.94 -29.78
N LEU A 49 71.09 -0.76 -29.25
CA LEU A 49 71.23 0.56 -29.88
C LEU A 49 70.14 1.25 -30.76
N ARG A 50 69.73 2.43 -30.24
CA ARG A 50 69.56 3.75 -30.91
C ARG A 50 68.63 3.88 -32.13
N HIS A 51 67.56 4.69 -31.97
CA HIS A 51 67.48 6.01 -32.62
C HIS A 51 66.39 6.91 -32.00
N GLN A 52 66.71 8.19 -31.95
CA GLN A 52 65.89 9.30 -31.46
C GLN A 52 64.78 9.67 -32.46
N GLY A 53 63.68 10.24 -31.95
CA GLY A 53 62.93 11.27 -32.68
C GLY A 53 61.40 11.16 -32.69
N ALA A 54 60.75 12.29 -32.44
CA ALA A 54 59.37 12.67 -32.78
C ALA A 54 58.26 12.37 -31.74
N VAL A 55 58.15 13.31 -30.80
CA VAL A 55 56.90 13.70 -30.15
C VAL A 55 56.10 14.57 -31.14
N HIS A 56 55.02 14.05 -31.71
CA HIS A 56 53.68 14.67 -31.76
C HIS A 56 52.75 14.03 -32.80
N ALA A 57 51.47 14.01 -32.43
CA ALA A 57 50.25 13.87 -33.24
C ALA A 57 49.89 12.48 -33.80
N ARG A 58 48.96 11.79 -33.09
CA ARG A 58 47.79 11.12 -33.70
C ARG A 58 46.80 10.65 -32.63
N GLN A 59 46.02 11.59 -32.10
CA GLN A 59 44.64 11.32 -31.74
C GLN A 59 43.80 11.77 -32.93
N THR A 60 43.03 10.84 -33.49
CA THR A 60 41.80 10.98 -34.30
C THR A 60 41.81 9.88 -35.34
N HIS A 61 41.04 8.81 -35.10
CA HIS A 61 40.36 7.97 -36.10
C HIS A 61 39.55 6.91 -35.35
N PHE A 62 38.50 7.34 -34.63
CA PHE A 62 37.47 6.44 -34.09
C PHE A 62 36.15 7.20 -33.92
N GLY A 63 35.75 7.97 -34.94
CA GLY A 63 34.61 8.90 -34.85
C GLY A 63 33.86 9.14 -36.16
N GLN A 64 33.86 8.19 -37.11
CA GLN A 64 33.15 8.38 -38.38
C GLN A 64 32.26 7.22 -38.83
N GLN A 65 31.97 6.21 -37.98
CA GLN A 65 31.01 5.16 -38.34
C GLN A 65 29.70 5.14 -37.52
N GLN A 66 29.51 6.03 -36.54
CA GLN A 66 28.24 6.10 -35.77
C GLN A 66 27.27 7.20 -36.20
N GLN A 67 27.62 8.09 -37.15
CA GLN A 67 26.74 9.21 -37.52
C GLN A 67 25.74 8.93 -38.65
N VAL A 68 25.81 7.79 -39.34
CA VAL A 68 24.93 7.54 -40.50
C VAL A 68 23.61 6.85 -40.15
N GLN A 69 23.45 6.30 -38.93
CA GLN A 69 22.23 5.59 -38.54
C GLN A 69 21.31 6.31 -37.52
N VAL A 70 21.72 7.43 -36.93
CA VAL A 70 20.93 8.12 -35.88
C VAL A 70 19.94 9.16 -36.46
N VAL A 71 20.23 9.69 -37.65
CA VAL A 71 19.42 10.73 -38.32
C VAL A 71 17.99 10.25 -38.68
N PRO A 72 17.77 9.02 -39.19
CA PRO A 72 16.41 8.55 -39.52
C PRO A 72 15.51 8.40 -38.30
N GLN A 73 16.08 7.97 -37.16
CA GLN A 73 15.31 7.69 -35.95
C GLN A 73 14.86 8.98 -35.25
N GLN A 74 15.69 10.02 -35.27
CA GLN A 74 15.35 11.33 -34.71
C GLN A 74 14.27 12.05 -35.55
N GLN A 75 14.32 11.93 -36.87
CA GLN A 75 13.26 12.46 -37.76
C GLN A 75 11.93 11.73 -37.55
N GLN A 76 11.96 10.41 -37.37
CA GLN A 76 10.75 9.63 -37.12
C GLN A 76 10.08 10.02 -35.78
N GLN A 77 10.89 10.30 -34.76
CA GLN A 77 10.39 10.75 -33.46
C GLN A 77 9.80 12.16 -33.51
N GLN A 78 10.38 13.07 -34.30
CA GLN A 78 9.81 14.41 -34.53
C GLN A 78 8.49 14.36 -35.29
N GLN A 79 8.35 13.49 -36.29
CA GLN A 79 7.08 13.31 -37.02
C GLN A 79 5.97 12.77 -36.11
N GLN A 80 6.28 11.80 -35.23
CA GLN A 80 5.29 11.29 -34.27
C GLN A 80 4.82 12.37 -33.28
N GLN A 81 5.72 13.24 -32.80
CA GLN A 81 5.33 14.36 -31.94
C GLN A 81 4.47 15.40 -32.65
N GLN A 82 4.71 15.65 -33.95
CA GLN A 82 3.86 16.57 -34.72
C GLN A 82 2.46 16.01 -34.91
N GLN A 83 2.32 14.70 -35.22
CA GLN A 83 1.02 14.06 -35.36
C GLN A 83 0.21 14.07 -34.05
N GLN A 84 0.85 13.80 -32.91
CA GLN A 84 0.17 13.88 -31.60
C GLN A 84 -0.33 15.29 -31.28
N ARG A 85 0.46 16.32 -31.59
CA ARG A 85 0.04 17.73 -31.39
C ARG A 85 -1.15 18.10 -32.28
N GLN A 86 -1.18 17.63 -33.53
CA GLN A 86 -2.33 17.86 -34.40
C GLN A 86 -3.60 17.16 -33.90
N GLN A 87 -3.50 15.93 -33.39
CA GLN A 87 -4.65 15.24 -32.79
C GLN A 87 -5.19 15.97 -31.55
N GLN A 88 -4.31 16.47 -30.68
CA GLN A 88 -4.74 17.24 -29.50
C GLN A 88 -5.44 18.55 -29.88
N GLN A 89 -4.94 19.24 -30.92
CA GLN A 89 -5.59 20.46 -31.41
C GLN A 89 -6.97 20.18 -32.03
N GLN A 90 -7.14 19.05 -32.74
CA GLN A 90 -8.45 18.65 -33.27
C GLN A 90 -9.43 18.28 -32.15
N GLN A 91 -8.98 17.60 -31.09
CA GLN A 91 -9.83 17.28 -29.94
C GLN A 91 -10.24 18.55 -29.17
N ALA A 92 -9.35 19.53 -29.04
CA ALA A 92 -9.66 20.81 -28.40
C ALA A 92 -10.68 21.66 -29.19
N GLN A 93 -10.71 21.54 -30.52
CA GLN A 93 -11.66 22.25 -31.39
C GLN A 93 -13.05 21.61 -31.41
N GLN A 94 -13.18 20.33 -31.05
CA GLN A 94 -14.47 19.62 -30.97
C GLN A 94 -15.19 19.80 -29.62
N ALA A 95 -14.51 20.38 -28.62
CA ALA A 95 -15.12 20.73 -27.35
C ALA A 95 -15.81 22.11 -27.46
N HIS A 96 -17.07 22.13 -27.92
CA HIS A 96 -17.90 23.34 -27.80
C HIS A 96 -18.18 23.67 -26.31
N PRO A 97 -18.18 24.96 -25.92
CA PRO A 97 -18.50 25.38 -24.56
C PRO A 97 -20.01 25.31 -24.31
N VAL A 98 -20.40 24.69 -23.19
CA VAL A 98 -21.75 24.74 -22.63
C VAL A 98 -22.02 26.18 -22.14
N PRO A 99 -23.15 26.83 -22.49
CA PRO A 99 -23.48 28.14 -21.95
C PRO A 99 -23.91 28.01 -20.49
N GLN A 100 -23.21 28.71 -19.59
CA GLN A 100 -23.64 28.86 -18.20
C GLN A 100 -24.84 29.81 -18.13
N ALA A 101 -25.98 29.29 -17.65
CA ALA A 101 -27.12 30.10 -17.24
C ALA A 101 -26.78 30.84 -15.94
N GLN A 102 -26.80 32.18 -15.99
CA GLN A 102 -26.57 33.05 -14.85
C GLN A 102 -27.84 33.16 -13.99
N ALA A 103 -27.76 32.71 -12.74
CA ALA A 103 -28.73 33.03 -11.71
C ALA A 103 -28.43 34.44 -11.15
N GLN A 104 -29.44 35.30 -11.19
CA GLN A 104 -29.40 36.69 -10.72
C GLN A 104 -29.39 36.73 -9.18
N VAL A 105 -28.39 37.39 -8.60
CA VAL A 105 -28.39 37.81 -7.20
C VAL A 105 -28.68 39.31 -7.18
N ALA A 106 -29.76 39.68 -6.50
CA ALA A 106 -30.13 41.06 -6.23
C ALA A 106 -29.22 41.66 -5.15
N THR A 107 -28.55 42.76 -5.45
CA THR A 107 -27.89 43.63 -4.47
C THR A 107 -28.41 45.06 -4.63
N THR A 108 -29.08 45.56 -3.59
CA THR A 108 -29.44 46.97 -3.39
C THR A 108 -28.24 47.79 -2.86
N PRO A 109 -28.23 49.13 -3.02
CA PRO A 109 -27.00 49.93 -3.02
C PRO A 109 -26.73 50.80 -1.77
N ALA A 110 -25.43 50.97 -1.47
CA ALA A 110 -24.69 52.17 -0.99
C ALA A 110 -25.08 52.84 0.38
N PRO A 111 -24.25 53.72 1.02
CA PRO A 111 -23.07 54.42 0.51
C PRO A 111 -21.86 54.69 1.47
N ALA A 112 -20.78 55.16 0.83
CA ALA A 112 -19.84 56.23 1.19
C ALA A 112 -18.86 56.11 2.39
N ARG A 113 -17.58 56.15 1.99
CA ARG A 113 -16.38 56.64 2.69
C ARG A 113 -16.53 58.13 3.07
N PRO A 114 -15.75 58.63 4.05
CA PRO A 114 -14.53 59.36 3.65
C PRO A 114 -13.32 59.15 4.57
N GLU A 115 -12.14 59.15 3.95
CA GLU A 115 -10.88 59.66 4.50
C GLU A 115 -10.62 61.03 3.82
N PRO A 116 -9.63 61.89 4.20
CA PRO A 116 -8.41 61.62 4.99
C PRO A 116 -8.02 62.74 5.99
N THR A 117 -6.93 62.54 6.75
CA THR A 117 -5.93 63.62 6.99
C THR A 117 -4.62 63.09 7.59
N THR A 118 -3.55 63.37 6.86
CA THR A 118 -2.14 63.31 7.25
C THR A 118 -1.75 64.43 8.21
N GLU A 119 -0.92 64.17 9.22
CA GLU A 119 0.17 65.09 9.57
C GLU A 119 1.35 64.42 10.32
N ARG A 120 2.55 64.87 9.96
CA ARG A 120 3.88 64.55 10.50
C ARG A 120 4.04 65.10 11.92
N GLN A 121 4.87 64.47 12.76
CA GLN A 121 6.22 64.97 13.12
C GLN A 121 6.90 64.17 14.26
N SER A 122 8.16 63.79 13.97
CA SER A 122 9.36 63.70 14.83
C SER A 122 9.29 63.50 16.35
N SER A 123 10.01 62.47 16.84
CA SER A 123 11.19 62.56 17.74
C SER A 123 11.52 61.17 18.32
N ARG A 124 12.68 60.57 18.03
CA ARG A 124 13.98 60.66 18.76
C ARG A 124 13.94 60.10 20.20
N ARG A 125 14.37 58.83 20.39
CA ARG A 125 15.56 58.43 21.20
C ARG A 125 15.65 56.91 21.43
N LYS A 126 16.87 56.39 21.27
CA LYS A 126 17.35 55.08 21.74
C LYS A 126 17.88 55.20 23.17
N SER A 127 17.59 54.22 24.03
CA SER A 127 18.40 53.80 25.19
C SER A 127 17.78 52.50 25.73
N LYS A 128 18.30 51.30 25.43
CA LYS A 128 19.31 50.54 26.18
C LYS A 128 19.09 50.47 27.71
N SER A 129 18.90 49.22 28.17
CA SER A 129 19.65 48.56 29.26
C SER A 129 18.90 48.18 30.56
N SER A 130 18.77 46.86 30.72
CA SER A 130 19.23 46.03 31.84
C SER A 130 18.46 45.94 33.17
N ARG A 131 18.31 44.66 33.59
CA ARG A 131 18.42 44.08 34.96
C ARG A 131 17.25 44.36 35.92
N LYS A 132 16.84 43.49 36.85
CA LYS A 132 17.05 42.08 37.25
C LYS A 132 16.12 41.88 38.48
N SER A 133 15.77 40.63 38.82
CA SER A 133 15.33 40.13 40.16
C SER A 133 14.00 40.70 40.75
N SER A 134 13.20 40.02 41.59
CA SER A 134 13.09 38.65 42.11
C SER A 134 11.83 38.58 43.01
N SER A 135 11.43 37.35 43.37
CA SER A 135 10.73 36.91 44.61
C SER A 135 9.24 37.23 44.86
N SER A 136 8.43 36.17 44.71
CA SER A 136 7.52 35.53 45.70
C SER A 136 6.91 36.35 46.85
N ALA A 137 5.57 36.32 46.96
CA ALA A 137 4.83 35.94 48.19
C ALA A 137 3.31 35.96 47.95
N SER A 138 2.62 34.98 48.54
CA SER A 138 1.17 34.86 48.81
C SER A 138 1.03 34.52 50.33
N PRO A 139 -0.16 34.45 50.98
CA PRO A 139 -1.57 34.80 50.62
C PRO A 139 -2.41 35.49 51.75
N GLN A 140 -3.74 35.64 51.52
CA GLN A 140 -4.92 35.71 52.45
C GLN A 140 -5.69 37.08 52.55
N PRO A 141 -7.01 37.16 52.92
CA PRO A 141 -8.19 36.91 52.06
C PRO A 141 -9.43 37.88 52.22
N GLU A 142 -10.44 37.71 51.33
CA GLU A 142 -11.91 38.05 51.38
C GLU A 142 -12.42 39.52 51.44
N PRO A 143 -13.70 39.84 51.04
CA PRO A 143 -14.88 38.96 50.83
C PRO A 143 -15.68 39.13 49.50
N ALA A 144 -16.76 38.34 49.43
CA ALA A 144 -17.61 37.94 48.31
C ALA A 144 -18.61 38.97 47.75
N ALA A 145 -18.97 38.76 46.46
CA ALA A 145 -20.27 39.11 45.89
C ALA A 145 -20.70 38.01 44.89
N THR A 146 -21.90 37.49 45.11
CA THR A 146 -22.62 36.45 44.35
C THR A 146 -23.09 36.93 42.98
N ASP A 147 -22.86 36.14 41.93
CA ASP A 147 -23.71 36.17 40.73
C ASP A 147 -23.93 34.72 40.23
N GLN A 148 -25.19 34.29 40.28
CA GLN A 148 -25.63 32.94 39.94
C GLN A 148 -26.30 32.96 38.57
N CYS A 149 -25.68 32.34 37.55
CA CYS A 149 -26.43 31.77 36.43
C CYS A 149 -25.57 30.86 35.53
N GLN A 150 -25.10 29.71 36.03
CA GLN A 150 -24.75 28.55 35.18
C GLN A 150 -24.99 27.23 35.94
N PRO A 151 -25.65 26.23 35.32
CA PRO A 151 -25.81 24.93 35.97
C PRO A 151 -24.47 24.21 36.01
N SER A 152 -24.12 23.68 37.18
CA SER A 152 -22.93 22.86 37.38
C SER A 152 -22.98 21.56 36.55
N ALA A 153 -21.81 20.98 36.25
CA ALA A 153 -21.71 19.68 35.59
C ALA A 153 -22.47 18.56 36.33
N ALA A 154 -22.65 18.70 37.65
CA ALA A 154 -23.47 17.80 38.46
C ALA A 154 -24.98 17.94 38.16
N GLN A 155 -25.46 19.16 37.94
CA GLN A 155 -26.85 19.43 37.55
C GLN A 155 -27.14 18.98 36.11
N LEU A 156 -26.18 19.14 35.19
CA LEU A 156 -26.26 18.58 33.83
C LEU A 156 -26.27 17.05 33.85
N SER A 157 -25.45 16.42 34.69
CA SER A 157 -25.44 14.96 34.87
C SER A 157 -26.77 14.44 35.46
N ALA A 158 -27.35 15.15 36.44
CA ALA A 158 -28.64 14.80 37.03
C ALA A 158 -29.82 14.95 36.05
N LEU A 159 -29.74 15.87 35.08
CA LEU A 159 -30.76 16.07 34.04
C LEU A 159 -30.61 15.09 32.86
N LEU A 160 -29.39 14.64 32.58
CA LEU A 160 -29.10 13.71 31.47
C LEU A 160 -29.30 12.24 31.88
N ALA A 161 -29.04 11.88 33.14
CA ALA A 161 -29.15 10.51 33.61
C ALA A 161 -30.54 9.87 33.40
N PRO A 162 -31.68 10.52 33.74
CA PRO A 162 -33.00 9.92 33.53
C PRO A 162 -33.36 9.80 32.04
N ARG A 163 -32.87 10.73 31.22
CA ARG A 163 -33.13 10.75 29.76
C ARG A 163 -32.32 9.68 29.04
N LEU A 164 -31.08 9.46 29.47
CA LEU A 164 -30.25 8.36 28.98
C LEU A 164 -30.81 7.01 29.42
N GLU A 165 -31.30 6.89 30.65
CA GLU A 165 -31.94 5.66 31.13
C GLU A 165 -33.22 5.32 30.36
N VAL A 166 -34.07 6.31 30.04
CA VAL A 166 -35.27 6.12 29.23
C VAL A 166 -34.90 5.78 27.77
N ALA A 167 -33.86 6.39 27.21
CA ALA A 167 -33.37 6.08 25.87
C ALA A 167 -32.76 4.67 25.80
N VAL A 168 -31.99 4.26 26.81
CA VAL A 168 -31.41 2.92 26.96
C VAL A 168 -32.50 1.89 27.21
N ARG A 169 -33.51 2.17 28.04
CA ARG A 169 -34.67 1.29 28.23
C ARG A 169 -35.53 1.19 26.97
N ARG A 170 -35.67 2.26 26.17
CA ARG A 170 -36.32 2.20 24.85
C ARG A 170 -35.50 1.41 23.84
N ALA A 171 -34.17 1.54 23.85
CA ALA A 171 -33.27 0.76 22.99
C ALA A 171 -33.27 -0.74 23.38
N LEU A 172 -33.28 -1.05 24.68
CA LEU A 172 -33.41 -2.41 25.21
C LEU A 172 -34.81 -3.00 24.97
N ALA A 173 -35.88 -2.19 25.02
CA ALA A 173 -37.23 -2.62 24.67
C ALA A 173 -37.40 -2.84 23.15
N ALA A 174 -36.62 -2.14 22.31
CA ALA A 174 -36.51 -2.41 20.87
C ALA A 174 -35.58 -3.61 20.56
N HIS A 175 -34.84 -4.11 21.55
CA HIS A 175 -34.05 -5.34 21.51
C HIS A 175 -34.77 -6.52 22.17
N LYS A 176 -36.11 -6.48 22.25
CA LYS A 176 -36.89 -7.68 22.59
C LYS A 176 -36.58 -8.77 21.57
N CYS A 177 -36.02 -9.85 22.09
CA CYS A 177 -35.80 -11.12 21.43
C CYS A 177 -36.98 -11.47 20.54
N GLY A 178 -36.68 -11.81 19.29
CA GLY A 178 -37.68 -12.33 18.35
C GLY A 178 -38.40 -13.52 18.96
N ASP A 179 -39.72 -13.55 18.73
CA ASP A 179 -40.57 -14.70 18.99
C ASP A 179 -39.95 -15.99 18.39
N PRO A 180 -40.03 -17.16 19.06
CA PRO A 180 -39.58 -18.44 18.51
C PRO A 180 -40.51 -18.99 17.42
N ALA A 181 -41.25 -18.11 16.73
CA ALA A 181 -42.09 -18.44 15.60
C ALA A 181 -41.70 -17.58 14.38
N ALA A 182 -40.40 -17.44 14.13
CA ALA A 182 -39.94 -17.03 12.81
C ALA A 182 -40.16 -18.21 11.86
N LEU A 183 -41.05 -18.00 10.89
CA LEU A 183 -41.12 -18.74 9.62
C LEU A 183 -39.70 -19.05 9.12
N PRO A 184 -39.43 -20.20 8.47
CA PRO A 184 -38.10 -20.53 7.99
C PRO A 184 -37.66 -19.44 7.01
N GLY A 185 -36.83 -18.52 7.50
CA GLY A 185 -36.18 -17.50 6.70
C GLY A 185 -35.37 -18.25 5.67
N THR A 186 -35.67 -18.04 4.40
CA THR A 186 -34.80 -18.43 3.29
C THR A 186 -33.46 -17.73 3.53
N GLN A 187 -32.52 -18.42 4.20
CA GLN A 187 -31.13 -18.02 4.21
C GLN A 187 -30.74 -17.86 2.74
N GLN A 188 -30.32 -16.67 2.38
CA GLN A 188 -29.90 -16.39 1.02
C GLN A 188 -28.81 -17.42 0.68
N PRO A 189 -28.98 -18.24 -0.37
CA PRO A 189 -28.06 -19.33 -0.63
C PRO A 189 -26.66 -18.75 -0.81
N CYS A 190 -25.69 -19.35 -0.12
CA CYS A 190 -24.27 -19.06 -0.28
C CYS A 190 -23.56 -20.29 -0.83
N ASP A 191 -22.42 -20.08 -1.48
CA ASP A 191 -21.58 -21.12 -2.05
C ASP A 191 -20.43 -21.44 -1.09
N LEU A 192 -20.28 -22.72 -0.72
CA LEU A 192 -19.17 -23.16 0.13
C LEU A 192 -17.85 -23.20 -0.65
N ARG A 193 -17.89 -23.42 -1.97
CA ARG A 193 -16.71 -23.56 -2.83
C ARG A 193 -16.86 -22.79 -4.14
N PRO A 194 -16.92 -21.45 -4.06
CA PRO A 194 -17.03 -20.60 -5.24
C PRO A 194 -15.76 -20.67 -6.10
N ALA A 195 -15.93 -20.57 -7.42
CA ALA A 195 -14.82 -20.27 -8.32
C ALA A 195 -14.41 -18.78 -8.18
N PRO A 196 -13.12 -18.44 -8.35
CA PRO A 196 -12.68 -17.05 -8.35
C PRO A 196 -13.28 -16.29 -9.52
N LEU A 197 -13.59 -15.01 -9.30
CA LEU A 197 -14.01 -14.10 -10.36
C LEU A 197 -12.85 -13.77 -11.31
N SER A 198 -13.17 -13.59 -12.59
CA SER A 198 -12.19 -13.19 -13.61
C SER A 198 -11.66 -11.79 -13.34
N GLN A 199 -10.33 -11.63 -13.23
CA GLN A 199 -9.66 -10.34 -13.04
C GLN A 199 -10.00 -9.30 -14.12
N HIS A 200 -10.30 -9.75 -15.34
CA HIS A 200 -10.62 -8.88 -16.49
C HIS A 200 -12.03 -8.29 -16.43
N SER A 201 -12.86 -8.70 -15.47
CA SER A 201 -14.26 -8.26 -15.34
C SER A 201 -14.46 -7.09 -14.36
N ALA A 202 -13.39 -6.44 -13.92
CA ALA A 202 -13.44 -5.31 -13.01
C ALA A 202 -14.10 -4.06 -13.67
N PRO A 203 -14.90 -3.25 -12.93
CA PRO A 203 -15.29 -3.45 -11.54
C PRO A 203 -16.33 -4.57 -11.38
N HIS A 204 -16.12 -5.43 -10.39
CA HIS A 204 -17.00 -6.57 -10.14
C HIS A 204 -18.33 -6.11 -9.55
N ARG A 205 -19.41 -6.67 -10.10
CA ARG A 205 -20.74 -6.59 -9.49
C ARG A 205 -20.88 -7.68 -8.44
N GLU A 206 -21.76 -7.44 -7.49
CA GLU A 206 -22.14 -8.46 -6.52
C GLU A 206 -22.84 -9.62 -7.22
N PRO A 207 -22.38 -10.87 -7.04
CA PRO A 207 -23.05 -12.04 -7.56
C PRO A 207 -24.34 -12.34 -6.78
N ALA A 208 -25.28 -13.04 -7.40
CA ALA A 208 -26.52 -13.46 -6.73
C ALA A 208 -26.27 -14.40 -5.54
N VAL A 209 -25.17 -15.16 -5.59
CA VAL A 209 -24.70 -16.10 -4.56
C VAL A 209 -23.27 -15.71 -4.21
N ARG A 210 -23.01 -15.46 -2.91
CA ARG A 210 -21.68 -15.15 -2.37
C ARG A 210 -21.05 -16.38 -1.74
N ALA A 211 -19.74 -16.34 -1.49
CA ALA A 211 -19.06 -17.34 -0.68
C ALA A 211 -19.65 -17.35 0.74
N CYS A 212 -19.89 -18.52 1.32
CA CYS A 212 -20.38 -18.62 2.70
C CYS A 212 -19.39 -18.04 3.71
N ALA A 213 -18.09 -18.18 3.46
CA ALA A 213 -17.02 -17.66 4.30
C ALA A 213 -17.04 -16.12 4.43
N GLN A 214 -16.64 -15.62 5.59
CA GLN A 214 -16.61 -14.19 5.90
C GLN A 214 -15.26 -13.53 5.58
N SER A 215 -14.18 -14.30 5.53
CA SER A 215 -12.82 -13.86 5.19
C SER A 215 -12.09 -14.87 4.31
N CYS A 216 -10.95 -14.47 3.74
CA CYS A 216 -10.11 -15.38 2.99
C CYS A 216 -9.59 -16.53 3.87
N LEU A 217 -9.30 -16.29 5.16
CA LEU A 217 -8.89 -17.37 6.04
C LEU A 217 -10.00 -18.41 6.23
N GLN A 218 -11.24 -17.97 6.47
CA GLN A 218 -12.38 -18.88 6.62
C GLN A 218 -12.73 -19.63 5.32
N LEU A 219 -12.38 -19.07 4.16
CA LEU A 219 -12.58 -19.71 2.87
C LEU A 219 -11.45 -20.71 2.54
N ARG A 220 -10.31 -20.61 3.21
CA ARG A 220 -9.18 -21.50 2.98
C ARG A 220 -9.59 -22.94 3.33
N ASP A 221 -9.19 -23.86 2.46
CA ASP A 221 -9.39 -25.30 2.64
C ASP A 221 -8.02 -25.96 2.47
N ASP A 222 -7.55 -26.64 3.51
CA ASP A 222 -6.22 -27.25 3.52
C ASP A 222 -6.21 -28.61 2.78
N GLU A 223 -7.35 -29.28 2.66
CA GLU A 223 -7.48 -30.57 1.98
C GLU A 223 -7.71 -30.38 0.47
N ASP A 224 -8.48 -29.36 0.09
CA ASP A 224 -8.75 -29.02 -1.31
C ASP A 224 -8.62 -27.51 -1.56
N PRO A 225 -7.37 -27.01 -1.69
CA PRO A 225 -7.08 -25.59 -1.79
C PRO A 225 -7.75 -24.92 -2.97
N LEU A 226 -8.45 -23.82 -2.69
CA LEU A 226 -8.97 -22.92 -3.71
C LEU A 226 -7.83 -22.14 -4.39
N PRO A 227 -7.96 -21.79 -5.68
CA PRO A 227 -6.96 -20.99 -6.37
C PRO A 227 -6.92 -19.54 -5.83
N ASP A 228 -5.75 -18.91 -5.85
CA ASP A 228 -5.65 -17.47 -5.60
C ASP A 228 -6.57 -16.69 -6.56
N GLY A 229 -7.27 -15.67 -6.06
CA GLY A 229 -8.21 -14.94 -6.92
C GLY A 229 -9.15 -14.00 -6.21
N ILE A 230 -10.13 -13.50 -6.95
CA ILE A 230 -11.09 -12.51 -6.49
C ILE A 230 -12.37 -13.19 -6.03
N TYR A 231 -12.80 -12.91 -4.81
CA TYR A 231 -13.96 -13.54 -4.18
C TYR A 231 -14.93 -12.50 -3.59
N TRP A 232 -16.22 -12.80 -3.66
CA TRP A 232 -17.25 -12.11 -2.88
C TRP A 232 -17.59 -12.92 -1.66
N LEU A 233 -17.22 -12.40 -0.49
CA LEU A 233 -17.44 -13.04 0.81
C LEU A 233 -18.70 -12.49 1.48
N THR A 234 -19.30 -13.23 2.40
CA THR A 234 -20.46 -12.75 3.17
C THR A 234 -20.07 -11.70 4.21
N GLY A 235 -18.82 -11.72 4.69
CA GLY A 235 -18.31 -10.82 5.73
C GLY A 235 -18.01 -9.41 5.25
N LEU A 236 -18.01 -9.16 3.94
CA LEU A 236 -17.62 -7.86 3.36
C LEU A 236 -18.61 -7.37 2.31
N PRO A 237 -18.85 -6.05 2.23
CA PRO A 237 -19.70 -5.47 1.19
C PRO A 237 -18.98 -5.28 -0.17
N VAL A 238 -17.75 -5.79 -0.29
CA VAL A 238 -16.85 -5.59 -1.43
C VAL A 238 -16.13 -6.90 -1.76
N PRO A 239 -15.75 -7.13 -3.04
CA PRO A 239 -14.89 -8.24 -3.38
C PRO A 239 -13.47 -8.03 -2.83
N VAL A 240 -12.78 -9.13 -2.58
CA VAL A 240 -11.38 -9.13 -2.12
C VAL A 240 -10.55 -10.07 -2.96
N TYR A 241 -9.24 -9.81 -3.03
CA TYR A 241 -8.29 -10.79 -3.54
C TYR A 241 -7.81 -11.67 -2.38
N CYS A 242 -8.00 -12.98 -2.50
CA CYS A 242 -7.49 -13.98 -1.58
C CYS A 242 -6.23 -14.62 -2.15
N ASP A 243 -5.17 -14.66 -1.33
CA ASP A 243 -3.94 -15.41 -1.60
C ASP A 243 -3.91 -16.63 -0.67
N PHE A 244 -4.14 -17.80 -1.26
CA PHE A 244 -4.15 -19.11 -0.61
C PHE A 244 -2.80 -19.81 -0.72
N THR A 245 -1.90 -19.31 -1.56
CA THR A 245 -0.63 -19.97 -1.89
C THR A 245 0.51 -19.59 -0.94
N HIS A 246 0.61 -18.31 -0.57
CA HIS A 246 1.81 -17.80 0.12
C HIS A 246 1.65 -17.78 1.64
N ASP A 247 2.71 -18.16 2.36
CA ASP A 247 2.82 -18.07 3.82
C ASP A 247 1.65 -18.74 4.59
N GLY A 248 1.17 -19.90 4.12
CA GLY A 248 0.06 -20.64 4.74
C GLY A 248 -1.33 -20.18 4.29
N GLY A 249 -1.42 -19.33 3.27
CA GLY A 249 -2.68 -18.94 2.66
C GLY A 249 -3.63 -18.17 3.57
N GLY A 250 -4.85 -17.93 3.08
CA GLY A 250 -5.90 -17.22 3.81
C GLY A 250 -5.71 -15.69 3.83
N TRP A 251 -4.77 -15.15 3.06
CA TRP A 251 -4.46 -13.73 3.09
C TRP A 251 -5.47 -12.90 2.32
N THR A 252 -5.96 -11.83 2.93
CA THR A 252 -6.82 -10.83 2.28
C THR A 252 -5.97 -9.63 1.84
N LEU A 253 -6.01 -9.28 0.56
CA LEU A 253 -5.35 -8.08 0.04
C LEU A 253 -6.05 -6.82 0.56
N LEU A 254 -5.32 -5.95 1.25
CA LEU A 254 -5.85 -4.68 1.76
C LEU A 254 -5.53 -3.49 0.87
N LEU A 255 -4.31 -3.46 0.33
CA LEU A 255 -3.83 -2.33 -0.46
C LEU A 255 -2.80 -2.78 -1.50
N THR A 256 -2.91 -2.18 -2.68
CA THR A 256 -1.91 -2.22 -3.74
C THR A 256 -1.55 -0.78 -4.10
N ALA A 257 -0.27 -0.42 -4.02
CA ALA A 257 0.22 0.86 -4.51
C ALA A 257 1.30 0.65 -5.58
N VAL A 258 0.94 0.89 -6.84
CA VAL A 258 1.83 0.77 -8.00
C VAL A 258 2.48 2.10 -8.40
N SER A 259 1.89 3.23 -7.99
CA SER A 259 2.47 4.56 -8.20
C SER A 259 2.01 5.53 -7.10
N LYS A 260 2.65 6.70 -7.02
CA LYS A 260 2.22 7.80 -6.14
C LYS A 260 0.92 8.52 -6.58
N ASP A 261 0.34 8.16 -7.73
CA ASP A 261 -0.76 8.92 -8.31
C ASP A 261 -2.10 8.66 -7.60
N GLY A 262 -2.73 9.73 -7.14
CA GLY A 262 -4.08 9.71 -6.58
C GLY A 262 -4.18 9.09 -5.19
N TRP A 263 -3.09 9.12 -4.42
CA TRP A 263 -3.09 8.77 -3.00
C TRP A 263 -3.22 10.01 -2.12
N ASP A 264 -4.03 9.88 -1.08
CA ASP A 264 -4.28 10.82 0.00
C ASP A 264 -4.89 10.01 1.18
N LEU A 265 -5.16 10.68 2.31
CA LEU A 265 -5.70 10.04 3.51
C LEU A 265 -7.11 9.43 3.33
N LEU A 266 -7.89 9.87 2.36
CA LEU A 266 -9.21 9.28 2.07
C LEU A 266 -9.11 8.11 1.10
N SER A 267 -8.28 8.23 0.06
CA SER A 267 -8.10 7.21 -0.96
C SER A 267 -7.26 6.03 -0.46
N VAL A 268 -6.35 6.23 0.51
CA VAL A 268 -5.70 5.11 1.21
C VAL A 268 -6.68 4.28 2.02
N LEU A 269 -7.76 4.87 2.54
CA LEU A 269 -8.81 4.15 3.26
C LEU A 269 -9.73 3.37 2.31
N ALA A 270 -10.00 3.93 1.12
CA ALA A 270 -10.51 3.13 0.02
C ALA A 270 -10.30 3.73 -1.36
N ARG A 271 -9.91 2.86 -2.28
CA ARG A 271 -9.70 3.17 -3.68
C ARG A 271 -10.02 1.92 -4.50
N ASN A 272 -10.78 2.08 -5.58
CA ASN A 272 -11.10 0.97 -6.48
C ASN A 272 -11.68 -0.27 -5.75
N ARG A 273 -12.50 -0.07 -4.71
CA ARG A 273 -12.98 -1.13 -3.80
C ARG A 273 -13.63 -2.35 -4.47
N ARG A 274 -14.20 -2.17 -5.66
CA ARG A 274 -14.84 -3.25 -6.43
C ARG A 274 -13.93 -3.84 -7.50
N SER A 275 -12.66 -3.46 -7.52
CA SER A 275 -11.65 -3.89 -8.47
C SER A 275 -10.36 -4.27 -7.73
N PRO A 276 -10.37 -5.33 -6.89
CA PRO A 276 -9.13 -5.85 -6.30
C PRO A 276 -8.12 -6.14 -7.39
N SER A 277 -6.91 -5.62 -7.25
CA SER A 277 -5.84 -5.75 -8.23
C SER A 277 -4.50 -5.75 -7.53
N MET A 278 -3.57 -6.60 -7.98
CA MET A 278 -2.17 -6.56 -7.56
C MET A 278 -1.31 -5.69 -8.49
N THR A 279 -1.89 -5.18 -9.59
CA THR A 279 -1.19 -4.43 -10.64
C THR A 279 -1.74 -3.02 -10.85
N ASP A 280 -2.80 -2.65 -10.13
CA ASP A 280 -3.40 -1.32 -10.15
C ASP A 280 -3.60 -0.80 -8.73
N ASN A 281 -3.58 0.52 -8.56
CA ASN A 281 -3.81 1.13 -7.25
C ASN A 281 -5.18 0.70 -6.69
N TYR A 282 -5.18 0.02 -5.54
CA TYR A 282 -6.36 -0.55 -4.90
C TYR A 282 -6.24 -0.35 -3.39
N SER A 283 -7.35 -0.08 -2.72
CA SER A 283 -7.40 -0.13 -1.27
C SER A 283 -8.80 -0.45 -0.75
N ILE A 284 -8.83 -1.31 0.26
CA ILE A 284 -9.95 -1.57 1.16
C ILE A 284 -9.51 -1.45 2.63
N LEU A 285 -8.44 -0.71 2.93
CA LEU A 285 -7.83 -0.60 4.26
C LEU A 285 -8.86 -0.30 5.36
N ARG A 286 -9.91 0.49 5.07
CA ARG A 286 -11.02 0.77 6.00
C ARG A 286 -11.75 -0.47 6.55
N TYR A 287 -11.69 -1.60 5.86
CA TYR A 287 -12.35 -2.85 6.26
C TYR A 287 -11.40 -3.81 6.98
N ALA A 288 -10.11 -3.48 7.09
CA ALA A 288 -9.11 -4.36 7.68
C ALA A 288 -9.45 -4.72 9.14
N ASP A 289 -9.84 -3.73 9.95
CA ASP A 289 -10.23 -4.03 11.33
C ASP A 289 -11.51 -4.88 11.42
N THR A 290 -12.44 -4.73 10.47
CA THR A 290 -13.65 -5.56 10.40
C THR A 290 -13.30 -7.02 10.19
N ILE A 291 -12.41 -7.32 9.23
CA ILE A 291 -12.00 -8.69 8.90
C ILE A 291 -11.17 -9.28 10.05
N LYS A 292 -10.17 -8.53 10.54
CA LYS A 292 -9.35 -8.91 11.70
C LYS A 292 -10.20 -9.31 12.91
N ASN A 293 -11.29 -8.57 13.17
CA ASN A 293 -12.17 -8.82 14.31
C ASN A 293 -13.15 -10.00 14.11
N LEU A 294 -13.10 -10.73 12.97
CA LEU A 294 -13.83 -11.98 12.79
C LEU A 294 -13.23 -13.13 13.61
N SER A 295 -11.97 -13.01 14.02
CA SER A 295 -11.31 -13.95 14.93
C SER A 295 -11.24 -13.38 16.36
N ASP A 296 -11.28 -14.28 17.34
CA ASP A 296 -11.13 -13.98 18.76
C ASP A 296 -9.71 -14.22 19.28
N THR A 297 -8.75 -14.54 18.40
CA THR A 297 -7.34 -14.69 18.76
C THR A 297 -6.72 -13.37 19.27
N ASP A 298 -5.75 -13.45 20.18
CA ASP A 298 -5.09 -12.29 20.78
C ASP A 298 -4.19 -11.51 19.81
N ARG A 299 -3.91 -12.09 18.65
CA ARG A 299 -3.07 -11.54 17.59
C ARG A 299 -3.67 -11.78 16.21
N PHE A 300 -3.18 -11.00 15.26
CA PHE A 300 -3.40 -11.18 13.83
C PHE A 300 -2.07 -11.04 13.09
N ALA A 301 -2.04 -11.50 11.84
CA ALA A 301 -0.89 -11.35 10.97
C ALA A 301 -1.10 -10.26 9.92
N TYR A 302 -0.03 -9.55 9.58
CA TYR A 302 0.02 -8.70 8.40
C TYR A 302 1.28 -8.98 7.58
N ARG A 303 1.16 -8.80 6.27
CA ARG A 303 2.26 -9.03 5.33
C ARG A 303 2.47 -7.79 4.47
N ILE A 304 3.72 -7.37 4.36
CA ILE A 304 4.13 -6.28 3.46
C ILE A 304 5.08 -6.88 2.43
N GLU A 305 4.75 -6.68 1.17
CA GLU A 305 5.61 -6.99 0.03
C GLU A 305 5.83 -5.69 -0.74
N THR A 306 7.07 -5.43 -1.14
CA THR A 306 7.41 -4.26 -1.97
C THR A 306 8.22 -4.71 -3.18
N GLN A 307 8.25 -3.89 -4.22
CA GLN A 307 8.79 -4.27 -5.54
C GLN A 307 8.14 -5.55 -6.09
N ALA A 308 6.83 -5.71 -5.85
CA ALA A 308 6.09 -6.92 -6.20
C ALA A 308 6.07 -7.20 -7.72
N GLU A 309 6.33 -6.19 -8.55
CA GLU A 309 6.55 -6.33 -9.99
C GLU A 309 7.80 -7.16 -10.35
N THR A 310 8.72 -7.34 -9.39
CA THR A 310 9.93 -8.17 -9.55
C THR A 310 9.78 -9.58 -8.98
N GLY A 311 8.66 -9.86 -8.30
CA GLY A 311 8.39 -11.12 -7.63
C GLY A 311 7.65 -10.93 -6.30
N ARG A 312 7.00 -11.99 -5.82
CA ARG A 312 6.32 -12.03 -4.52
C ARG A 312 7.32 -12.16 -3.37
N GLN A 313 6.89 -11.80 -2.16
CA GLN A 313 7.66 -11.93 -0.91
C GLN A 313 9.02 -11.22 -0.99
N ARG A 314 9.01 -9.95 -1.41
CA ARG A 314 10.21 -9.12 -1.56
C ARG A 314 10.20 -7.95 -0.60
N TRP A 315 11.39 -7.61 -0.10
CA TRP A 315 11.71 -6.38 0.64
C TRP A 315 10.66 -6.00 1.68
N GLY A 316 10.39 -6.91 2.60
CA GLY A 316 9.29 -6.79 3.55
C GLY A 316 9.24 -7.96 4.51
N GLY A 317 8.06 -8.44 4.86
CA GLY A 317 7.94 -9.56 5.78
C GLY A 317 6.51 -9.90 6.17
N VAL A 318 6.41 -10.83 7.11
CA VAL A 318 5.19 -11.19 7.84
C VAL A 318 5.42 -10.88 9.31
N TRP A 319 4.47 -10.18 9.92
CA TRP A 319 4.49 -9.81 11.32
C TRP A 319 3.20 -10.27 12.01
N LEU A 320 3.30 -10.51 13.32
CA LEU A 320 2.12 -10.53 14.20
C LEU A 320 1.99 -9.22 14.95
N ALA A 321 0.75 -8.80 15.15
CA ALA A 321 0.37 -7.65 15.97
C ALA A 321 -0.72 -8.02 16.97
N PRO A 322 -0.77 -7.39 18.16
CA PRO A 322 -1.85 -7.55 19.12
C PRO A 322 -3.21 -7.17 18.53
N ARG A 323 -4.26 -7.93 18.85
CA ARG A 323 -5.62 -7.74 18.32
C ARG A 323 -6.19 -6.34 18.55
N TYR A 324 -5.79 -5.66 19.62
CA TYR A 324 -6.28 -4.31 19.93
C TYR A 324 -5.64 -3.21 19.05
N TYR A 325 -4.66 -3.54 18.22
CA TYR A 325 -4.13 -2.62 17.21
C TYR A 325 -5.10 -2.45 16.03
N SER A 326 -4.99 -1.33 15.32
CA SER A 326 -5.81 -0.92 14.19
C SER A 326 -4.98 -0.69 12.93
N PHE A 327 -5.50 -1.08 11.79
CA PHE A 327 -4.90 -0.77 10.48
C PHE A 327 -5.06 0.69 10.04
N VAL A 328 -5.88 1.47 10.76
CA VAL A 328 -6.14 2.89 10.52
C VAL A 328 -5.69 3.76 11.68
N ASP A 329 -4.74 3.27 12.49
CA ASP A 329 -4.09 4.07 13.52
C ASP A 329 -3.43 5.32 12.94
N GLU A 330 -3.57 6.42 13.65
CA GLU A 330 -3.08 7.76 13.27
C GLU A 330 -1.93 8.23 14.17
N THR A 331 -1.56 7.42 15.16
CA THR A 331 -0.59 7.79 16.19
C THR A 331 0.82 7.26 15.92
N GLY A 332 0.93 6.16 15.19
CA GLY A 332 2.18 5.43 14.98
C GLY A 332 2.69 4.72 16.23
N ALA A 333 1.90 4.63 17.29
CA ALA A 333 2.32 4.06 18.59
C ALA A 333 2.25 2.52 18.65
N GLN A 334 1.86 1.87 17.57
CA GLN A 334 1.64 0.43 17.49
C GLN A 334 2.94 -0.36 17.25
N THR A 335 3.80 -0.40 18.26
CA THR A 335 5.19 -0.88 18.17
C THR A 335 5.43 -2.31 18.66
N ASP A 336 4.49 -2.94 19.37
CA ASP A 336 4.62 -4.34 19.85
C ASP A 336 4.32 -5.35 18.73
N VAL A 337 5.06 -5.25 17.63
CA VAL A 337 4.97 -6.16 16.48
C VAL A 337 6.10 -7.18 16.51
N ARG A 338 5.78 -8.43 16.16
CA ARG A 338 6.72 -9.54 16.12
C ARG A 338 6.95 -9.99 14.68
N LEU A 339 8.16 -9.81 14.16
CA LEU A 339 8.54 -10.34 12.84
C LEU A 339 8.56 -11.88 12.87
N VAL A 340 7.71 -12.50 12.07
CA VAL A 340 7.64 -13.95 11.90
C VAL A 340 8.52 -14.39 10.74
N ARG A 341 8.47 -13.65 9.64
CA ARG A 341 9.23 -13.95 8.44
C ARG A 341 9.76 -12.69 7.81
N ARG A 342 11.04 -12.72 7.44
CA ARG A 342 11.70 -11.63 6.72
C ARG A 342 11.79 -11.97 5.24
N PHE A 343 11.49 -11.00 4.40
CA PHE A 343 11.68 -11.05 2.96
C PHE A 343 12.90 -10.21 2.56
N ASP A 344 13.82 -10.81 1.82
CA ASP A 344 15.15 -10.27 1.53
C ASP A 344 15.98 -9.91 2.80
N ARG A 345 17.09 -9.19 2.60
CA ARG A 345 18.03 -8.82 3.66
C ARG A 345 17.81 -7.37 4.07
N TRP A 346 17.23 -7.17 5.25
CA TRP A 346 17.08 -5.86 5.88
C TRP A 346 17.02 -6.01 7.41
N THR A 347 17.29 -4.91 8.11
CA THR A 347 17.12 -4.77 9.57
C THR A 347 16.25 -3.57 9.85
N TYR A 348 15.63 -3.52 11.03
CA TYR A 348 14.95 -2.30 11.45
C TYR A 348 15.94 -1.14 11.54
N LYS A 349 15.56 0.03 11.04
CA LYS A 349 16.36 1.26 11.05
C LYS A 349 15.53 2.47 10.61
N ASP A 350 15.95 3.66 11.02
CA ASP A 350 15.33 4.95 10.67
C ASP A 350 15.30 5.21 9.16
N LEU A 351 16.27 4.67 8.42
CA LEU A 351 16.34 4.75 6.95
C LEU A 351 15.70 3.54 6.26
N GLY A 352 14.72 2.91 6.89
CA GLY A 352 14.11 1.68 6.42
C GLY A 352 12.80 1.37 7.11
N ILE A 353 12.48 0.08 7.20
CA ILE A 353 11.33 -0.39 7.97
C ILE A 353 11.64 -0.17 9.46
N GLU A 354 10.72 0.41 10.21
CA GLU A 354 10.80 0.41 11.67
C GLU A 354 9.87 -0.63 12.29
N GLN A 355 10.13 -0.99 13.54
CA GLN A 355 9.38 -2.04 14.25
C GLN A 355 8.02 -1.53 14.75
N ARG A 356 7.08 -1.34 13.82
CA ARG A 356 5.69 -0.98 14.10
C ARG A 356 4.76 -1.40 12.99
N MET A 357 3.46 -1.35 13.25
CA MET A 357 2.46 -1.42 12.19
C MET A 357 2.52 -0.16 11.31
N PRO A 358 2.25 -0.29 9.99
CA PRO A 358 1.94 0.86 9.15
C PRO A 358 0.81 1.71 9.76
N TRP A 359 0.99 3.03 9.76
CA TRP A 359 0.03 3.98 10.33
C TRP A 359 -0.21 5.16 9.38
N LEU A 360 -1.38 5.78 9.52
CA LEU A 360 -1.86 6.91 8.72
C LEU A 360 -1.23 8.20 9.22
N ARG A 361 -0.50 8.88 8.33
CA ARG A 361 0.13 10.15 8.69
C ARG A 361 -0.82 11.32 8.45
N ILE A 362 -1.57 11.68 9.49
CA ILE A 362 -2.50 12.81 9.47
C ILE A 362 -1.86 14.16 9.86
N GLN A 363 -0.67 14.13 10.48
CA GLN A 363 0.05 15.32 10.94
C GLN A 363 1.42 15.45 10.23
N GLY A 364 1.84 16.69 9.99
CA GLY A 364 3.09 17.00 9.28
C GLY A 364 2.84 17.28 7.79
N GLY A 365 3.46 18.33 7.24
CA GLY A 365 3.30 18.76 5.85
C GLY A 365 3.99 17.85 4.82
N ASP A 366 4.03 16.55 5.08
CA ASP A 366 4.81 15.58 4.35
C ASP A 366 3.98 14.91 3.25
N THR A 367 4.65 14.43 2.21
CA THR A 367 4.05 13.61 1.14
C THR A 367 3.59 12.24 1.62
N THR A 368 3.92 11.83 2.84
CA THR A 368 3.71 10.48 3.37
C THR A 368 2.25 10.27 3.78
N VAL A 369 1.66 9.14 3.37
CA VAL A 369 0.25 8.80 3.65
C VAL A 369 0.16 7.57 4.56
N LEU A 370 0.88 6.50 4.24
CA LEU A 370 0.94 5.27 5.02
C LEU A 370 2.39 4.85 5.18
N THR A 371 2.87 4.74 6.41
CA THR A 371 4.30 4.53 6.69
C THR A 371 4.53 3.69 7.93
N THR A 372 5.71 3.09 8.01
CA THR A 372 6.25 2.49 9.24
C THR A 372 7.18 3.43 10.00
N SER A 373 7.54 4.60 9.46
CA SER A 373 8.49 5.48 10.13
C SER A 373 7.89 6.24 11.32
N ASP A 374 8.68 6.42 12.38
CA ASP A 374 8.40 7.32 13.51
C ASP A 374 8.70 8.78 13.25
N ALA A 375 9.50 9.07 12.22
CA ALA A 375 10.05 10.39 12.03
C ALA A 375 8.93 11.33 11.59
N LEU A 376 8.59 12.31 12.42
CA LEU A 376 7.64 13.39 12.09
C LEU A 376 8.25 14.48 11.18
N GLY A 377 9.36 14.18 10.48
CA GLY A 377 10.11 15.11 9.65
C GLY A 377 10.66 14.45 8.38
N ALA A 378 11.73 15.02 7.79
CA ALA A 378 12.22 14.69 6.44
C ALA A 378 12.71 13.24 6.18
N ASN A 379 12.74 12.37 7.20
CA ASN A 379 13.15 10.98 7.09
C ASN A 379 11.95 10.07 6.82
N TRP A 380 11.42 10.17 5.61
CA TRP A 380 10.28 9.43 5.06
C TRP A 380 10.57 7.99 4.55
N TRP A 381 11.57 7.29 5.10
CA TRP A 381 11.84 5.88 4.74
C TRP A 381 10.80 4.94 5.36
N GLY A 382 10.78 3.67 4.95
CA GLY A 382 9.78 2.71 5.42
C GLY A 382 8.34 3.09 5.02
N THR A 383 8.19 3.91 3.96
CA THR A 383 6.90 4.44 3.52
C THR A 383 6.29 3.55 2.44
N LEU A 384 5.04 3.14 2.66
CA LEU A 384 4.28 2.30 1.74
C LEU A 384 3.58 3.16 0.68
N VAL A 385 3.06 4.31 1.09
CA VAL A 385 2.28 5.19 0.23
C VAL A 385 2.65 6.64 0.47
N THR A 386 2.92 7.36 -0.62
CA THR A 386 3.09 8.82 -0.68
C THR A 386 2.06 9.44 -1.60
N HIS A 387 1.53 10.60 -1.25
CA HIS A 387 0.75 11.46 -2.14
C HIS A 387 1.67 12.19 -3.14
N LYS A 388 1.14 12.50 -4.31
CA LYS A 388 1.83 13.27 -5.33
C LYS A 388 1.73 14.77 -5.02
N LEU A 389 2.81 15.41 -4.58
CA LEU A 389 2.94 16.86 -4.71
C LEU A 389 3.51 17.18 -6.10
N GLU A 390 2.91 18.16 -6.77
CA GLU A 390 3.41 18.69 -8.05
C GLU A 390 4.85 19.21 -7.95
N THR A 391 5.27 19.60 -6.74
CA THR A 391 6.58 20.21 -6.46
C THR A 391 7.65 19.22 -5.97
N THR A 392 7.28 17.99 -5.56
CA THR A 392 8.26 16.98 -5.12
C THR A 392 8.57 15.96 -6.22
N THR A 393 9.70 16.20 -6.89
CA THR A 393 10.74 15.30 -7.44
C THR A 393 10.38 14.01 -8.22
N ASN A 394 11.33 13.60 -9.06
CA ASN A 394 11.34 12.52 -10.06
C ASN A 394 11.08 11.08 -9.54
N TYR A 395 10.70 10.88 -8.28
CA TYR A 395 10.43 9.56 -7.73
C TYR A 395 9.05 9.06 -8.14
N ARG A 396 9.01 7.84 -8.71
CA ARG A 396 7.78 7.13 -9.14
C ARG A 396 7.11 6.35 -7.99
N HIS A 397 7.88 5.93 -7.00
CA HIS A 397 7.48 5.12 -5.85
C HIS A 397 7.97 5.73 -4.54
N SER A 398 7.44 5.28 -3.41
CA SER A 398 7.79 5.78 -2.08
C SER A 398 9.20 5.35 -1.65
N PRO A 399 9.92 6.14 -0.84
CA PRO A 399 11.19 5.71 -0.26
C PRO A 399 10.97 4.54 0.69
N TRP A 400 11.78 3.49 0.53
CA TRP A 400 11.56 2.24 1.26
C TRP A 400 12.71 1.89 2.20
N ILE A 401 13.85 1.37 1.71
CA ILE A 401 14.99 0.98 2.55
C ILE A 401 16.31 1.48 1.93
N SER A 402 17.07 2.29 2.65
CA SER A 402 18.38 2.78 2.20
C SER A 402 19.55 2.01 2.82
N PRO A 403 20.52 1.52 2.04
CA PRO A 403 20.63 1.61 0.57
C PRO A 403 20.01 0.43 -0.20
N GLU A 404 19.50 -0.59 0.48
CA GLU A 404 19.27 -1.92 -0.11
C GLU A 404 18.10 -1.96 -1.09
N ALA A 405 17.05 -1.18 -0.84
CA ALA A 405 15.85 -1.09 -1.67
C ALA A 405 15.30 0.34 -1.65
N LEU A 406 15.97 1.24 -2.38
CA LEU A 406 15.74 2.68 -2.27
C LEU A 406 14.29 3.13 -2.47
N ASN A 407 13.53 2.38 -3.28
CA ASN A 407 12.14 2.66 -3.55
C ASN A 407 11.26 1.40 -3.38
N SER A 408 10.00 1.64 -3.05
CA SER A 408 9.02 0.61 -2.71
C SER A 408 8.52 -0.20 -3.90
N GLY A 409 8.77 0.23 -5.15
CA GLY A 409 8.10 -0.35 -6.32
C GLY A 409 6.59 -0.47 -6.11
N THR A 410 6.02 -1.58 -6.56
CA THR A 410 4.66 -2.02 -6.21
C THR A 410 4.61 -2.53 -4.79
N VAL A 411 3.79 -1.91 -3.95
CA VAL A 411 3.51 -2.36 -2.59
C VAL A 411 2.24 -3.19 -2.58
N LEU A 412 2.30 -4.35 -1.94
CA LEU A 412 1.14 -5.17 -1.56
C LEU A 412 1.09 -5.25 -0.04
N TYR A 413 -0.03 -4.84 0.54
CA TYR A 413 -0.27 -4.91 1.97
C TYR A 413 -1.45 -5.84 2.24
N TRP A 414 -1.21 -6.81 3.11
CA TRP A 414 -2.13 -7.92 3.36
C TRP A 414 -2.39 -8.06 4.85
N MET A 415 -3.51 -8.71 5.15
CA MET A 415 -3.87 -9.11 6.49
C MET A 415 -4.44 -10.52 6.47
N ARG A 416 -4.23 -11.21 7.58
CA ARG A 416 -4.82 -12.51 7.88
C ARG A 416 -5.09 -12.58 9.37
N GLU A 417 -6.24 -13.10 9.74
CA GLU A 417 -6.52 -13.49 11.11
C GLU A 417 -5.56 -14.63 11.54
N GLU A 418 -5.44 -14.91 12.84
CA GLU A 418 -4.73 -16.11 13.28
C GLU A 418 -5.74 -17.23 13.54
N GLU A 419 -5.28 -18.45 13.33
CA GLU A 419 -6.04 -19.67 13.59
C GLU A 419 -6.01 -19.98 15.09
N MET A 420 -7.12 -20.47 15.63
CA MET A 420 -7.24 -20.83 17.05
C MET A 420 -6.52 -22.13 17.39
#